data_AF-A0A8S3C6L7-F1
#
_entry.id   AF-A0A8S3C6L7-F1
#
_cell.length_a   1.000
_cell.length_b   1.000
_cell.length_c   1.000
_cell.angle_alpha   90.00
_cell.angle_beta   90.00
_cell.angle_gamma   90.00
#
_symmetry.space_group_name_H-M   'P 1'
#
loop_
_entity.id
_entity.type
_entity.pdbx_description
1 polymer ?
#
loop_
_entity_poly.entity_id
_entity_poly.type
_entity_poly.pdbx_seq_one_letter_code
_entity_poly.pdbx_strand_id
1 'polypeptide(L)'
;MNYFLSGTSEQHQLELISHLCGSIEPGVWPGVNKLPLYTKLKLPQSERRKVHDRMKPYIQEPLALDLIDKLLTLDPKQRIDADNAVSSDFFYSEPPLADLKPLLSKYPSMFELKEVSRNAYNPQMQQQQQQQQRMKQARPNVPNLPSEPIY
;
A
#
# COMPACT_ATOMS: atom_id res chain seq x y z
N MET A 1 -6.68 1.66 12.43
CA MET A 1 -5.48 2.48 12.16
C MET A 1 -5.84 3.92 12.39
N ASN A 2 -5.17 4.61 13.31
CA ASN A 2 -5.25 6.07 13.37
C ASN A 2 -4.31 6.61 12.29
N TYR A 3 -4.87 7.23 11.26
CA TYR A 3 -4.08 7.91 10.22
C TYR A 3 -3.73 9.31 10.74
N PHE A 4 -2.43 9.62 10.85
CA PHE A 4 -1.97 10.87 11.48
C PHE A 4 -2.30 12.13 10.66
N LEU A 5 -2.51 11.99 9.36
CA LEU A 5 -2.72 13.09 8.41
C LEU A 5 -3.91 12.80 7.49
N SER A 6 -5.07 12.48 8.05
CA SER A 6 -6.32 12.23 7.31
C SER A 6 -7.27 13.42 7.37
N GLY A 7 -6.94 14.49 6.65
CA GLY A 7 -7.80 15.67 6.51
C GLY A 7 -9.06 15.35 5.70
N THR A 8 -10.14 16.04 6.03
CA THR A 8 -11.45 15.92 5.35
C THR A 8 -11.67 17.02 4.30
N SER A 9 -10.77 17.99 4.24
CA SER A 9 -10.71 19.09 3.26
C SER A 9 -9.26 19.54 3.11
N GLU A 10 -8.95 20.34 2.08
CA GLU A 10 -7.59 20.90 1.88
C GLU A 10 -7.14 21.76 3.07
N GLN A 11 -8.06 22.60 3.58
CA GLN A 11 -7.82 23.45 4.75
C GLN A 11 -7.53 22.61 6.00
N HIS A 12 -8.35 21.60 6.29
CA HIS A 12 -8.13 20.71 7.43
C HIS A 12 -6.82 19.92 7.26
N GLN A 13 -6.48 19.49 6.05
CA GLN A 13 -5.21 18.81 5.78
C GLN A 13 -4.00 19.71 6.10
N LEU A 14 -4.04 20.99 5.73
CA LEU A 14 -2.98 21.95 6.04
C LEU A 14 -2.88 22.27 7.53
N GLU A 15 -4.01 22.29 8.25
CA GLU A 15 -4.03 22.39 9.70
C GLU A 15 -3.34 21.20 10.36
N LEU A 16 -3.69 19.98 9.95
CA LEU A 16 -3.05 18.74 10.44
C LEU A 16 -1.54 18.72 10.16
N ILE A 17 -1.14 19.11 8.96
CA ILE A 17 0.28 19.24 8.59
C ILE A 17 0.95 20.27 9.49
N SER A 18 0.34 21.43 9.74
CA SER A 18 0.93 22.48 10.58
C SER A 18 1.07 22.03 12.04
N HIS A 19 0.07 21.35 12.59
CA HIS A 19 0.13 20.82 13.97
C HIS A 19 1.21 19.74 14.16
N LEU A 20 1.59 19.01 13.10
CA LEU A 20 2.60 17.96 13.15
C LEU A 20 4.00 18.50 12.80
N CYS A 21 4.11 19.18 11.66
CA CYS A 21 5.37 19.59 11.05
C CYS A 21 5.85 20.99 11.51
N GLY A 22 5.01 21.72 12.26
CA GLY A 22 5.24 23.10 12.67
C GLY A 22 4.54 24.11 11.77
N SER A 23 4.51 25.37 12.20
CA SER A 23 3.86 26.44 11.44
C SER A 23 4.50 26.62 10.05
N ILE A 24 3.65 26.76 9.04
CA ILE A 24 4.06 27.05 7.68
C ILE A 24 4.33 28.56 7.59
N GLU A 25 5.60 28.95 7.72
CA GLU A 25 6.01 30.36 7.77
C GLU A 25 7.36 30.61 7.05
N PRO A 26 7.67 31.86 6.66
CA PRO A 26 8.89 32.17 5.91
C PRO A 26 10.20 31.80 6.62
N GLY A 27 10.19 31.70 7.95
CA GLY A 27 11.37 31.31 8.74
C GLY A 27 11.79 29.85 8.51
N VAL A 28 10.83 28.95 8.26
CA VAL A 28 11.10 27.53 7.98
C VAL A 28 10.97 27.17 6.50
N TRP A 29 10.19 27.95 5.75
CA TRP A 29 10.02 27.80 4.31
C TRP A 29 10.22 29.15 3.59
N PRO A 30 11.47 29.49 3.24
CA PRO A 30 11.79 30.71 2.53
C PRO A 30 11.03 30.84 1.20
N GLY A 31 10.24 31.91 1.07
CA GLY A 31 9.43 32.18 -0.12
C GLY A 31 8.03 31.57 -0.10
N VAL A 32 7.60 30.92 0.98
CA VAL A 32 6.23 30.40 1.11
C VAL A 32 5.16 31.48 0.95
N ASN A 33 5.48 32.72 1.37
CA ASN A 33 4.62 33.89 1.20
C ASN A 33 4.38 34.30 -0.25
N LYS A 34 5.17 33.78 -1.21
CA LYS A 34 5.00 34.00 -2.64
C LYS A 34 3.99 33.04 -3.26
N LEU A 35 3.55 32.00 -2.53
CA LEU A 35 2.58 31.05 -3.04
C LEU A 35 1.19 31.71 -3.15
N PRO A 36 0.43 31.48 -4.23
CA PRO A 36 -0.82 32.21 -4.51
C PRO A 36 -1.91 32.11 -3.44
N LEU A 37 -1.89 31.03 -2.65
CA LEU A 37 -2.91 30.74 -1.64
C LEU A 37 -2.46 31.05 -0.21
N TYR A 38 -1.19 31.38 0.02
CA TYR A 38 -0.63 31.52 1.37
C TYR A 38 -1.39 32.53 2.23
N THR A 39 -1.73 33.70 1.66
CA THR A 39 -2.46 34.76 2.37
C THR A 39 -3.98 34.55 2.41
N LYS A 40 -4.50 33.61 1.61
CA LYS A 40 -5.94 33.31 1.52
C LYS A 40 -6.36 32.22 2.50
N LEU A 41 -5.42 31.35 2.88
CA LEU A 41 -5.65 30.24 3.79
C LEU A 41 -5.43 30.68 5.24
N LYS A 42 -6.20 30.09 6.17
CA LYS A 42 -6.01 30.32 7.60
C LYS A 42 -5.08 29.25 8.15
N LEU A 43 -3.79 29.53 8.22
CA LEU A 43 -2.81 28.55 8.71
C LEU A 43 -2.59 28.70 10.22
N PRO A 44 -2.53 27.59 10.99
CA PRO A 44 -2.13 27.63 12.40
C PRO A 44 -0.76 28.30 12.59
N GLN A 45 -0.71 29.22 13.56
CA GLN A 45 0.50 29.98 13.91
C GLN A 45 1.06 29.47 15.24
N SER A 46 2.37 29.69 15.46
CA SER A 46 3.08 29.28 16.69
C SER A 46 3.05 27.76 16.97
N GLU A 47 2.87 26.94 15.95
CA GLU A 47 2.99 25.49 16.06
C GLU A 47 4.45 25.08 16.05
N ARG A 48 4.87 24.39 17.10
CA ARG A 48 6.17 23.72 17.13
C ARG A 48 6.10 22.42 16.36
N ARG A 49 7.18 22.09 15.67
CA ARG A 49 7.37 20.79 15.02
C ARG A 49 7.37 19.68 16.07
N LYS A 50 6.55 18.65 15.84
CA LYS A 50 6.29 17.51 16.75
C LYS A 50 6.43 16.15 16.05
N VAL A 51 7.03 16.09 14.86
CA VAL A 51 7.15 14.84 14.08
C VAL A 51 7.81 13.74 14.90
N HIS A 52 9.00 14.01 15.45
CA HIS A 52 9.71 13.05 16.28
C HIS A 52 8.87 12.57 17.48
N ASP A 53 8.30 13.49 18.26
CA ASP A 53 7.49 13.17 19.43
C ASP A 53 6.25 12.34 19.10
N ARG A 54 5.61 12.62 17.96
CA ARG A 54 4.41 11.90 17.50
C ARG A 54 4.73 10.52 16.96
N MET A 55 5.91 10.31 16.37
CA MET A 55 6.30 9.05 15.75
C MET A 55 6.99 8.09 16.74
N LYS A 56 7.66 8.63 17.77
CA LYS A 56 8.39 7.85 18.79
C LYS A 56 7.61 6.70 19.44
N PRO A 57 6.29 6.80 19.71
CA PRO A 57 5.52 5.67 20.25
C PRO A 57 5.35 4.49 19.29
N TYR A 58 5.55 4.70 17.98
CA TYR A 58 5.31 3.73 16.92
C TYR A 58 6.60 3.21 16.29
N ILE A 59 7.67 4.00 16.35
CA ILE A 59 8.94 3.74 15.70
C ILE A 59 10.02 3.75 16.76
N GLN A 60 10.56 2.56 17.05
CA GLN A 60 11.59 2.38 18.07
C GLN A 60 12.98 2.75 17.57
N GLU A 61 13.22 2.63 16.25
CA GLU A 61 14.53 2.87 15.63
C GLU A 61 14.81 4.36 15.44
N PRO A 62 15.81 4.95 16.13
CA PRO A 62 16.11 6.38 16.04
C PRO A 62 16.49 6.86 14.63
N LEU A 63 17.22 6.04 13.85
CA LEU A 63 17.59 6.42 12.49
C LEU A 63 16.37 6.51 11.56
N ALA A 64 15.35 5.67 11.79
CA ALA A 64 14.08 5.75 11.09
C ALA A 64 13.33 7.04 11.42
N LEU A 65 13.34 7.46 12.69
CA LEU A 65 12.72 8.71 13.14
C LEU A 65 13.38 9.93 12.48
N ASP A 66 14.70 9.95 12.42
CA ASP A 66 15.46 11.03 11.75
C ASP A 66 15.17 11.09 10.24
N LEU A 67 15.13 9.94 9.57
CA LEU A 67 14.79 9.87 8.15
C LEU A 67 13.36 10.38 7.89
N ILE A 68 12.38 9.99 8.71
CA ILE A 68 11.00 10.47 8.59
C ILE A 68 10.90 11.98 8.84
N ASP A 69 11.68 12.50 9.80
CA ASP A 69 11.71 13.93 10.06
C ASP A 69 12.20 14.70 8.82
N LYS A 70 13.29 14.25 8.20
CA LYS A 70 13.84 14.84 6.97
C LYS A 70 12.85 14.75 5.79
N LEU A 71 12.14 13.64 5.65
CA LEU A 71 11.11 13.44 4.61
C LEU A 71 9.90 14.36 4.79
N LEU A 72 9.53 14.70 6.04
CA LEU A 72 8.40 15.57 6.38
C LEU A 72 8.80 17.05 6.54
N THR A 73 9.88 17.47 5.89
CA THR A 73 10.29 18.88 5.83
C THR A 73 9.31 19.70 5.00
N LEU A 74 8.88 20.85 5.53
CA LEU A 74 7.86 21.69 4.89
C LEU A 74 8.36 22.28 3.56
N ASP A 75 9.53 22.92 3.58
CA ASP A 75 10.17 23.46 2.37
C ASP A 75 10.63 22.34 1.43
N PRO A 76 10.06 22.21 0.23
CA PRO A 76 10.45 21.18 -0.73
C PRO A 76 11.93 21.27 -1.13
N LYS A 77 12.55 22.46 -1.07
CA LYS A 77 13.97 22.65 -1.42
C LYS A 77 14.92 22.11 -0.36
N GLN A 78 14.45 21.99 0.88
CA GLN A 78 15.22 21.45 2.00
C GLN A 78 14.84 20.01 2.33
N ARG A 79 13.73 19.52 1.77
CA ARG A 79 13.29 18.13 1.92
C ARG A 79 14.29 17.20 1.24
N ILE A 80 14.63 16.13 1.93
CA ILE A 80 15.53 15.09 1.40
C ILE A 80 14.94 14.49 0.11
N ASP A 81 15.80 14.28 -0.89
CA ASP A 81 15.45 13.58 -2.13
C ASP A 81 15.62 12.06 -1.99
N ALA A 82 15.24 11.32 -3.03
CA ALA A 82 15.28 9.86 -3.00
C ALA A 82 16.72 9.30 -2.89
N ASP A 83 17.68 9.90 -3.58
CA ASP A 83 19.07 9.45 -3.63
C ASP A 83 19.75 9.62 -2.26
N ASN A 84 19.49 10.74 -1.59
CA ASN A 84 19.97 10.98 -0.23
C ASN A 84 19.20 10.15 0.80
N ALA A 85 17.90 9.91 0.60
CA ALA A 85 17.10 9.10 1.51
C ALA A 85 17.57 7.63 1.53
N VAL A 86 17.81 7.02 0.36
CA VAL A 86 18.31 5.63 0.27
C VAL A 86 19.75 5.50 0.78
N SER A 87 20.48 6.60 0.83
CA SER A 87 21.84 6.67 1.37
C SER A 87 21.87 6.94 2.88
N SER A 88 20.72 7.04 3.55
CA SER A 88 20.63 7.24 5.00
C SER A 88 21.17 6.04 5.77
N ASP A 89 21.87 6.30 6.88
CA ASP A 89 22.36 5.29 7.82
C ASP A 89 21.29 4.28 8.25
N PHE A 90 20.01 4.70 8.26
CA PHE A 90 18.88 3.81 8.55
C PHE A 90 18.89 2.52 7.71
N PHE A 91 19.30 2.58 6.45
CA PHE A 91 19.31 1.40 5.56
C PHE A 91 20.58 0.55 5.68
N TYR A 92 21.62 1.04 6.36
CA TYR A 92 22.93 0.38 6.46
C TYR A 92 23.35 0.06 7.89
N SER A 93 22.53 0.43 8.89
CA SER A 93 22.74 0.08 10.29
C SER A 93 22.40 -1.37 10.57
N GLU A 94 23.08 -1.97 11.55
CA GLU A 94 22.77 -3.30 12.06
C GLU A 94 21.47 -3.30 12.89
N PRO A 95 20.63 -4.34 12.80
CA PRO A 95 20.73 -5.48 11.88
C PRO A 95 20.39 -5.10 10.43
N PRO A 96 20.98 -5.77 9.43
CA PRO A 96 20.64 -5.53 8.03
C PRO A 96 19.14 -5.77 7.79
N LEU A 97 18.61 -5.11 6.75
CA LEU A 97 17.21 -5.23 6.36
C LEU A 97 16.81 -6.71 6.24
N ALA A 98 15.77 -7.09 6.98
CA ALA A 98 15.30 -8.47 7.03
C ALA A 98 14.74 -8.93 5.66
N ASP A 99 14.89 -10.23 5.37
CA ASP A 99 14.22 -10.85 4.21
C ASP A 99 12.70 -10.71 4.38
N LEU A 100 12.05 -10.05 3.43
CA LEU A 100 10.61 -9.81 3.46
C LEU A 100 9.79 -11.05 3.03
N LYS A 101 10.42 -12.11 2.50
CA LYS A 101 9.71 -13.34 2.07
C LYS A 101 8.73 -13.90 3.10
N PRO A 102 9.02 -13.99 4.41
CA PRO A 102 8.09 -14.51 5.40
C PRO A 102 6.85 -13.62 5.62
N LEU A 103 6.98 -12.32 5.34
CA LEU A 103 5.85 -11.39 5.37
C LEU A 103 5.04 -11.52 4.08
N LEU A 104 5.73 -11.53 2.93
CA LEU A 104 5.10 -11.59 1.61
C LEU A 104 4.35 -12.92 1.39
N SER A 105 4.83 -14.04 1.92
CA SER A 105 4.14 -15.33 1.82
C SER A 105 2.77 -15.35 2.52
N LYS A 106 2.50 -14.42 3.43
CA LYS A 106 1.22 -14.30 4.13
C LYS A 106 0.16 -13.57 3.31
N TYR A 107 0.56 -12.78 2.32
CA TYR A 107 -0.35 -11.93 1.55
C TYR A 107 -0.32 -12.34 0.07
N PRO A 108 -1.47 -12.75 -0.50
CA PRO A 108 -1.52 -13.08 -1.91
C PRO A 108 -1.17 -11.84 -2.73
N SER A 109 -0.41 -12.05 -3.79
CA SER A 109 -0.08 -11.00 -4.75
C SER A 109 -1.34 -10.45 -5.41
N MET A 110 -1.25 -9.20 -5.89
CA MET A 110 -2.35 -8.60 -6.65
C MET A 110 -2.68 -9.40 -7.92
N PHE A 111 -1.70 -10.11 -8.48
CA PHE A 111 -1.91 -11.02 -9.60
C PHE A 111 -2.80 -12.21 -9.19
N GLU A 112 -2.47 -12.91 -8.11
CA GLU A 112 -3.25 -14.05 -7.59
C GLU A 112 -4.68 -13.64 -7.21
N LEU A 113 -4.85 -12.48 -6.58
CA LEU A 113 -6.18 -11.95 -6.25
C LEU A 113 -7.03 -11.72 -7.51
N LYS A 114 -6.45 -11.17 -8.57
CA LYS A 114 -7.13 -10.98 -9.86
C LYS A 114 -7.47 -12.31 -10.54
N GLU A 115 -6.66 -13.35 -10.37
CA GLU A 115 -6.97 -14.69 -10.87
C GLU A 115 -8.13 -15.34 -10.13
N VAL A 116 -8.14 -15.25 -8.79
CA VAL A 116 -9.26 -15.72 -7.97
C VAL A 116 -10.56 -15.00 -8.36
N SER A 117 -10.53 -13.67 -8.54
CA SER A 117 -11.71 -12.92 -8.99
C SER A 117 -12.14 -13.28 -10.41
N ARG A 118 -11.21 -13.50 -11.35
CA ARG A 118 -11.54 -13.98 -12.70
C ARG A 118 -12.18 -15.37 -12.69
N ASN A 119 -11.64 -16.28 -11.89
CA ASN A 119 -12.16 -17.65 -11.77
C ASN A 119 -13.52 -17.68 -11.04
N ALA A 120 -13.75 -16.80 -10.07
CA ALA A 120 -15.03 -16.66 -9.37
C ALA A 120 -16.15 -16.07 -10.25
N TYR A 121 -15.82 -15.27 -11.27
CA TYR A 121 -16.80 -14.66 -12.17
C TYR A 121 -17.28 -15.60 -13.29
N ASN A 122 -16.62 -16.75 -13.50
CA ASN A 122 -16.99 -17.68 -14.59
C ASN A 122 -17.16 -19.15 -14.15
N PRO A 123 -17.97 -19.46 -13.11
CA PRO A 123 -18.20 -20.83 -12.65
C PRO A 123 -18.93 -21.72 -13.68
N GLN A 124 -19.63 -21.11 -14.64
CA GLN A 124 -20.34 -21.83 -15.71
C GLN A 124 -19.40 -22.55 -16.68
N MET A 125 -18.22 -21.98 -16.98
CA MET A 125 -17.22 -22.61 -17.86
C MET A 125 -16.68 -23.92 -17.28
N GLN A 126 -16.44 -23.97 -15.96
CA GLN A 126 -16.00 -25.19 -15.28
C GLN A 126 -17.09 -26.27 -15.25
N GLN A 127 -18.35 -25.90 -14.99
CA GLN A 127 -19.45 -26.87 -15.01
C GLN A 127 -19.70 -27.44 -16.41
N GLN A 128 -19.61 -26.60 -17.45
CA GLN A 128 -19.85 -27.04 -18.83
C GLN A 128 -18.74 -27.99 -19.34
N GLN A 129 -17.48 -27.75 -18.98
CA GLN A 129 -16.39 -28.70 -19.24
C GLN A 129 -16.60 -30.04 -18.53
N GLN A 130 -17.02 -30.02 -17.26
CA GLN A 130 -17.22 -31.25 -16.48
C GLN A 130 -18.46 -32.04 -16.96
N GLN A 131 -19.48 -31.37 -17.49
CA GLN A 131 -20.66 -32.02 -18.07
C GLN A 131 -20.35 -32.66 -19.44
N GLN A 132 -19.55 -32.00 -20.29
CA GLN A 132 -19.08 -32.60 -21.54
C GLN A 132 -18.20 -33.83 -21.34
N GLN A 133 -17.36 -33.86 -20.30
CA GLN A 133 -16.56 -35.05 -19.97
C GLN A 133 -17.44 -36.22 -19.50
N ARG A 134 -18.47 -35.95 -18.68
CA ARG A 134 -19.45 -36.98 -18.26
C ARG A 134 -20.23 -37.57 -19.44
N MET A 135 -20.67 -36.73 -20.38
CA MET A 135 -21.39 -37.18 -21.58
C MET A 135 -20.53 -38.08 -22.48
N LYS A 136 -19.21 -37.84 -22.55
CA LYS A 136 -18.28 -38.68 -23.33
C LYS A 136 -18.01 -40.06 -22.73
N GLN A 137 -18.24 -40.25 -21.42
CA GLN A 137 -17.99 -41.52 -20.73
C GLN A 137 -19.23 -42.41 -20.62
N ALA A 138 -20.43 -41.88 -20.88
CA ALA A 138 -21.65 -42.69 -20.93
C ALA A 138 -21.73 -43.47 -22.27
N ARG A 139 -21.19 -44.70 -22.30
CA ARG A 139 -21.45 -45.64 -23.42
C ARG A 139 -22.88 -46.19 -23.33
N PRO A 140 -23.60 -46.40 -24.46
CA PRO A 140 -24.91 -47.06 -24.43
C PRO A 140 -24.74 -48.55 -24.12
N ASN A 141 -25.52 -49.08 -23.19
CA ASN A 141 -25.60 -50.52 -22.93
C ASN A 141 -26.33 -51.19 -24.11
N VAL A 142 -25.63 -52.04 -24.86
CA VAL A 142 -26.23 -52.80 -25.98
C VAL A 142 -26.73 -54.15 -25.42
N PRO A 143 -28.02 -54.52 -25.60
CA PRO A 143 -28.53 -55.80 -25.13
C PRO A 143 -27.86 -56.97 -25.89
N ASN A 144 -27.44 -57.99 -25.14
CA ASN A 144 -26.74 -59.15 -25.69
C ASN A 144 -27.73 -60.07 -26.42
N LEU A 145 -27.58 -60.25 -27.74
CA LEU A 145 -28.33 -61.24 -28.52
C LEU A 145 -27.64 -62.61 -28.42
N PRO A 146 -28.37 -63.69 -28.13
CA PRO A 146 -27.77 -65.02 -27.97
C PRO A 146 -27.27 -65.55 -29.32
N SER A 147 -26.03 -66.00 -29.35
CA SER A 147 -25.39 -66.61 -30.52
C SER A 147 -25.82 -68.08 -30.69
N GLU A 148 -26.31 -68.42 -31.88
CA GLU A 148 -26.65 -69.80 -32.25
C GLU A 148 -25.39 -70.69 -32.39
N PRO A 149 -25.49 -71.99 -32.07
CA PRO A 149 -24.37 -72.92 -32.21
C PRO A 149 -24.21 -73.36 -33.67
N ILE A 150 -22.97 -73.31 -34.16
CA ILE A 150 -22.57 -73.96 -35.42
C ILE A 150 -22.27 -75.44 -35.11
N TYR A 151 -22.87 -76.32 -35.92
CA TYR A 151 -22.87 -77.80 -35.90
C TYR A 151 -21.64 -78.50 -35.31
#